data_AF-A0A7S3H4C8-F1
#
_entry.id   AF-A0A7S3H4C8-F1
#
_cell.length_a   1.000
_cell.length_b   1.000
_cell.length_c   1.000
_cell.angle_alpha   90.00
_cell.angle_beta   90.00
_cell.angle_gamma   90.00
#
_symmetry.space_group_name_H-M   'P 1'
#
loop_
_entity.id
_entity.type
_entity.pdbx_description
1 polymer ?
#
loop_
_entity_poly.entity_id
_entity_poly.type
_entity_poly.pdbx_seq_one_letter_code
_entity_poly.pdbx_strand_id
1 'polypeptide(L)'
;KNLQVAEDPRESDEAIEAMGEEEGDWNATIEEWLLAEGQCVAGALASSTDGAMYAAAPVAADEGWGLLFKESYKAMLAQEDGTEKEETIDESAILKIVADGKRPPQG
;
A
#
# COMPACT_ATOMS: atom_id res chain seq x y z
N LYS A 1 -37.81 33.85 -36.37
CA LYS A 1 -36.35 33.73 -36.18
C LYS A 1 -36.08 33.66 -34.69
N ASN A 2 -35.91 32.46 -34.14
CA ASN A 2 -35.01 32.24 -33.02
C ASN A 2 -34.60 30.77 -33.08
N LEU A 3 -33.29 30.59 -33.12
CA LEU A 3 -32.57 29.37 -33.41
C LEU A 3 -32.57 28.53 -32.12
N GLN A 4 -33.16 27.34 -32.15
CA GLN A 4 -32.95 26.35 -31.09
C GLN A 4 -31.48 25.92 -31.17
N VAL A 5 -30.70 26.35 -30.18
CA VAL A 5 -29.41 25.73 -29.87
C VAL A 5 -29.75 24.35 -29.33
N ALA A 6 -29.46 23.33 -30.12
CA ALA A 6 -29.48 21.96 -29.65
C ALA A 6 -28.26 21.78 -28.74
N GLU A 7 -28.49 21.87 -27.42
CA GLU A 7 -27.54 21.37 -26.44
C GLU A 7 -27.64 19.83 -26.49
N ASP A 8 -26.61 19.20 -27.05
CA ASP A 8 -26.47 17.75 -27.14
C ASP A 8 -26.33 17.18 -25.72
N PRO A 9 -27.29 16.36 -25.23
CA PRO A 9 -27.29 15.87 -23.85
C PRO A 9 -26.33 14.68 -23.62
N ARG A 10 -25.43 14.38 -24.55
CA ARG A 10 -24.57 13.17 -24.49
C ARG A 10 -23.14 13.40 -24.00
N GLU A 11 -22.82 14.54 -23.40
CA GLU A 11 -21.46 14.81 -22.89
C GLU A 11 -21.37 15.03 -21.37
N SER A 12 -22.48 14.98 -20.60
CA SER A 12 -22.41 15.30 -19.17
C SER A 12 -22.78 14.17 -18.20
N ASP A 13 -23.30 13.03 -18.68
CA ASP A 13 -23.76 11.94 -17.80
C ASP A 13 -22.90 10.66 -17.84
N GLU A 14 -21.95 10.51 -18.78
CA GLU A 14 -21.05 9.33 -18.79
C GLU A 14 -19.79 9.51 -17.92
N ALA A 15 -19.55 10.70 -17.37
CA ALA A 15 -18.35 10.99 -16.58
C ALA A 15 -18.48 10.65 -15.08
N ILE A 16 -19.68 10.28 -14.59
CA ILE A 16 -19.92 10.05 -13.16
C ILE A 16 -20.00 8.54 -12.83
N GLU A 17 -20.28 7.66 -13.79
CA GLU A 17 -20.42 6.21 -13.55
C GLU A 17 -19.17 5.36 -13.87
N ALA A 18 -18.04 5.96 -14.25
CA ALA A 18 -16.78 5.23 -14.52
C ALA A 18 -15.75 5.25 -13.37
N MET A 19 -16.04 5.93 -12.25
CA MET A 19 -15.13 5.99 -11.08
C MET A 19 -15.53 5.03 -9.95
N GLY A 20 -16.46 4.11 -10.22
CA GLY A 20 -17.04 3.20 -9.21
C GLY A 20 -16.78 1.71 -9.44
N GLU A 21 -16.15 1.32 -10.54
CA GLU A 21 -15.76 -0.08 -10.85
C GLU A 21 -14.23 -0.27 -10.95
N GLU A 22 -13.47 0.76 -10.62
CA GLU A 22 -12.01 0.71 -10.47
C GLU A 22 -11.70 0.90 -8.98
N GLU A 23 -11.90 -0.13 -8.15
CA GLU A 23 -11.14 -0.20 -6.89
C GLU A 23 -9.68 -0.25 -7.31
N GLY A 24 -9.04 0.93 -7.35
CA GLY A 24 -7.78 1.16 -8.04
C GLY A 24 -6.84 -0.01 -7.87
N ASP A 25 -6.38 -0.58 -8.99
CA ASP A 25 -5.38 -1.63 -9.00
C ASP A 25 -4.04 -1.03 -8.58
N TRP A 26 -3.97 -0.68 -7.30
CA TRP A 26 -2.80 -0.13 -6.65
C TRP A 26 -1.66 -1.16 -6.72
N ASN A 27 -1.97 -2.45 -6.78
CA ASN A 27 -0.99 -3.51 -6.99
C ASN A 27 -0.28 -3.32 -8.35
N ALA A 28 -1.05 -3.15 -9.44
CA ALA A 28 -0.48 -2.86 -10.77
C ALA A 28 0.26 -1.51 -10.81
N THR A 29 -0.27 -0.49 -10.13
CA THR A 29 0.38 0.83 -10.05
C THR A 29 1.75 0.74 -9.35
N ILE A 30 1.84 0.00 -8.24
CA ILE A 30 3.09 -0.22 -7.51
C ILE A 30 4.08 -1.01 -8.38
N GLU A 31 3.62 -2.00 -9.13
CA GLU A 31 4.47 -2.78 -10.03
C GLU A 31 5.07 -1.90 -11.14
N GLU A 32 4.24 -1.04 -11.76
CA GLU A 32 4.71 -0.08 -12.76
C GLU A 32 5.70 0.95 -12.17
N TRP A 33 5.44 1.49 -10.98
CA TRP A 33 6.22 2.61 -10.46
C TRP A 33 7.47 2.18 -9.70
N LEU A 34 7.44 1.06 -8.97
CA LEU A 34 8.56 0.62 -8.14
C LEU A 34 9.34 -0.54 -8.78
N LEU A 35 8.67 -1.48 -9.44
CA LEU A 35 9.32 -2.70 -9.94
C LEU A 35 9.78 -2.57 -11.39
N ALA A 36 9.10 -1.79 -12.24
CA ALA A 36 9.44 -1.68 -13.66
C ALA A 36 10.84 -1.08 -13.90
N GLU A 37 11.31 -0.20 -13.01
CA GLU A 37 12.68 0.36 -13.07
C GLU A 37 13.76 -0.66 -12.64
N GLY A 38 13.36 -1.81 -12.10
CA GLY A 38 14.25 -2.89 -11.67
C GLY A 38 15.13 -2.55 -10.46
N GLN A 39 14.85 -1.44 -9.76
CA GLN A 39 15.57 -1.03 -8.54
C GLN A 39 14.96 -1.66 -7.28
N CYS A 40 13.65 -1.92 -7.29
CA CYS A 40 12.94 -2.57 -6.18
C CYS A 40 12.52 -3.98 -6.56
N VAL A 41 12.64 -4.91 -5.61
CA VAL A 41 12.22 -6.33 -5.76
C VAL A 41 10.74 -6.51 -5.38
N ALA A 42 10.24 -5.66 -4.49
CA ALA A 42 8.87 -5.66 -4.01
C ALA A 42 8.48 -4.26 -3.52
N GLY A 43 7.18 -3.96 -3.50
CA GLY A 43 6.64 -2.70 -3.01
C GLY A 43 5.24 -2.87 -2.44
N ALA A 44 4.87 -2.07 -1.43
CA ALA A 44 3.54 -2.09 -0.84
C ALA A 44 3.06 -0.68 -0.52
N LEU A 45 1.74 -0.52 -0.48
CA LEU A 45 1.08 0.64 0.10
C LEU A 45 0.39 0.24 1.39
N ALA A 46 0.61 1.05 2.42
CA ALA A 46 0.00 0.91 3.72
C ALA A 46 -0.83 2.13 4.08
N SER A 47 -1.90 1.90 4.83
CA SER A 47 -2.74 2.97 5.34
C SER A 47 -1.98 3.79 6.38
N SER A 48 -2.10 5.11 6.30
CA SER A 48 -1.46 6.03 7.23
C SER A 48 -2.07 6.02 8.63
N THR A 49 -3.28 5.43 8.79
CA THR A 49 -3.99 5.38 10.06
C THR A 49 -3.49 4.27 10.99
N ASP A 50 -3.28 3.08 10.45
CA ASP A 50 -2.97 1.85 11.19
C ASP A 50 -1.71 1.13 10.70
N GLY A 51 -1.12 1.55 9.58
CA GLY A 51 0.03 0.87 8.97
C GLY A 51 -0.34 -0.47 8.33
N ALA A 52 -1.63 -0.79 8.17
CA ALA A 52 -2.07 -1.98 7.48
C ALA A 52 -1.78 -1.86 5.98
N MET A 53 -1.02 -2.80 5.44
CA MET A 53 -0.80 -2.90 4.00
C MET A 53 -2.10 -3.34 3.32
N TYR A 54 -2.48 -2.64 2.25
CA TYR A 54 -3.68 -2.97 1.46
C TYR A 54 -3.36 -3.26 0.00
N ALA A 55 -2.15 -2.93 -0.46
CA ALA A 55 -1.67 -3.24 -1.80
C ALA A 55 -0.21 -3.66 -1.76
N ALA A 56 0.16 -4.66 -2.56
CA ALA A 56 1.49 -5.24 -2.65
C ALA A 56 1.82 -5.66 -4.09
N ALA A 57 3.08 -5.49 -4.48
CA ALA A 57 3.66 -5.97 -5.72
C ALA A 57 5.00 -6.69 -5.44
N PRO A 58 5.39 -7.71 -6.21
CA PRO A 58 4.80 -8.18 -7.47
C PRO A 58 3.40 -8.77 -7.30
N VAL A 59 2.49 -8.47 -8.26
CA VAL A 59 1.13 -9.04 -8.26
C VAL A 59 1.16 -10.50 -8.70
N ALA A 60 2.15 -10.86 -9.53
CA ALA A 60 2.34 -12.22 -10.00
C ALA A 60 2.45 -13.20 -8.82
N ALA A 61 1.51 -14.14 -8.77
CA ALA A 61 1.44 -15.22 -7.78
C ALA A 61 1.42 -14.77 -6.29
N ASP A 62 0.92 -13.56 -6.01
CA ASP A 62 0.91 -12.98 -4.66
C ASP A 62 2.30 -12.93 -3.98
N GLU A 63 3.38 -12.95 -4.79
CA GLU A 63 4.75 -12.93 -4.28
C GLU A 63 5.05 -11.66 -3.47
N GLY A 64 4.42 -10.54 -3.82
CA GLY A 64 4.52 -9.29 -3.06
C GLY A 64 4.14 -9.48 -1.59
N TRP A 65 3.04 -10.18 -1.32
CA TRP A 65 2.60 -10.45 0.05
C TRP A 65 3.56 -11.37 0.79
N GLY A 66 4.10 -12.39 0.11
CA GLY A 66 5.09 -13.29 0.69
C GLY A 66 6.42 -12.62 1.05
N LEU A 67 6.75 -11.50 0.41
CA LEU A 67 7.99 -10.74 0.65
C LEU A 67 7.81 -9.58 1.63
N LEU A 68 6.64 -8.95 1.65
CA LEU A 68 6.42 -7.68 2.34
C LEU A 68 5.63 -7.79 3.63
N PHE A 69 4.84 -8.85 3.80
CA PHE A 69 3.98 -9.00 4.96
C PHE A 69 4.12 -10.37 5.60
N LYS A 70 4.20 -10.37 6.92
CA LYS A 70 4.09 -11.56 7.73
C LYS A 70 3.18 -11.31 8.93
N GLU A 71 2.34 -12.30 9.21
CA GLU A 71 1.52 -12.29 10.43
C GLU A 71 2.38 -12.17 11.69
N SER A 72 1.81 -11.58 12.74
CA SER A 72 2.53 -11.28 13.97
C SER A 72 3.28 -12.49 14.51
N TYR A 73 4.60 -12.33 14.68
CA TYR A 73 5.48 -13.42 15.08
C TYR A 73 6.36 -13.02 16.25
N LYS A 74 6.81 -14.02 16.99
CA LYS A 74 7.79 -13.83 18.07
C LYS A 74 9.20 -13.84 17.47
N ALA A 75 9.97 -12.80 17.77
CA ALA A 75 11.37 -12.69 17.36
C ALA A 75 12.25 -12.42 18.58
N MET A 76 13.45 -13.00 18.57
CA MET A 76 14.49 -12.67 19.53
C MET A 76 15.25 -11.45 18.99
N LEU A 77 15.14 -10.33 19.68
CA LEU A 77 15.78 -9.08 19.30
C LEU A 77 17.02 -8.86 20.17
N ALA A 78 18.16 -8.64 19.52
CA ALA A 78 19.38 -8.24 20.19
C ALA A 78 19.27 -6.77 20.64
N GLN A 79 19.45 -6.53 21.93
CA GLN A 79 19.40 -5.19 22.52
C GLN A 79 20.78 -4.54 22.55
N GLU A 80 20.81 -3.23 22.83
CA GLU A 80 22.05 -2.44 22.96
C GLU A 80 22.97 -2.94 24.09
N ASP A 81 22.44 -3.69 25.07
CA ASP A 81 23.19 -4.30 26.17
C ASP A 81 23.79 -5.68 25.83
N GLY A 82 23.58 -6.17 24.60
CA GLY A 82 24.06 -7.47 24.14
C GLY A 82 23.22 -8.66 24.60
N THR A 83 22.08 -8.43 25.25
CA THR A 83 21.10 -9.48 25.59
C THR A 83 20.07 -9.65 24.47
N GLU A 84 19.46 -10.82 24.41
CA GLU A 84 18.32 -11.08 23.51
C GLU A 84 17.00 -11.07 24.30
N LYS A 85 15.98 -10.41 23.76
CA LYS A 85 14.62 -10.42 24.32
C LYS A 85 13.62 -10.92 23.29
N GLU A 86 12.74 -11.81 23.75
CA GLU A 86 11.58 -12.25 22.98
C GLU A 86 10.55 -11.12 22.95
N GLU A 87 10.29 -10.59 21.77
CA GLU A 87 9.22 -9.63 21.53
C GLU A 87 8.28 -10.13 20.44
N THR A 88 7.03 -9.68 20.51
CA THR A 88 6.03 -9.95 19.45
C THR A 88 6.11 -8.81 18.44
N ILE A 89 6.48 -9.14 17.21
CA ILE A 89 6.59 -8.22 16.09
C ILE A 89 5.24 -8.17 15.39
N ASP A 90 4.67 -6.97 15.32
CA ASP A 90 3.54 -6.63 14.48
C ASP A 90 4.03 -5.61 13.45
N GLU A 91 4.17 -6.06 12.20
CA GLU A 91 4.76 -5.28 11.11
C GLU A 91 3.93 -4.03 10.79
N SER A 92 2.60 -4.11 10.88
CA SER A 92 1.72 -2.96 10.64
C SER A 92 1.88 -1.90 11.73
N ALA A 93 1.93 -2.32 13.00
CA ALA A 93 2.14 -1.40 14.11
C ALA A 93 3.53 -0.73 14.05
N ILE A 94 4.57 -1.48 13.70
CA ILE A 94 5.93 -0.93 13.55
C ILE A 94 6.00 0.03 12.36
N LEU A 95 5.42 -0.34 11.22
CA LEU A 95 5.38 0.51 10.04
C LEU A 95 4.68 1.84 10.33
N LYS A 96 3.60 1.82 11.11
CA LYS A 96 2.92 3.04 11.56
C LYS A 96 3.83 3.93 12.41
N ILE A 97 4.58 3.36 13.34
CA ILE A 97 5.51 4.11 14.20
C ILE A 97 6.58 4.79 13.35
N VAL A 98 7.15 4.06 12.38
CA VAL A 98 8.16 4.58 11.46
C VAL A 98 7.58 5.66 10.54
N ALA A 99 6.35 5.47 10.04
CA ALA A 99 5.65 6.45 9.21
C ALA A 99 5.40 7.78 9.97
N ASP A 100 5.25 7.72 11.29
CA ASP A 100 5.18 8.92 12.16
C ASP A 100 6.55 9.55 12.45
N GLY A 101 7.63 9.04 11.85
CA GLY A 101 9.00 9.50 12.07
C GLY A 101 9.56 9.13 13.45
N LYS A 102 8.94 8.15 14.13
CA LYS A 102 9.36 7.70 15.46
C LYS A 102 10.18 6.42 15.33
N ARG A 103 11.10 6.23 16.28
CA ARG A 103 11.85 4.98 16.44
C ARG A 103 10.95 3.95 17.16
N PRO A 104 10.84 2.72 16.66
CA PRO A 104 10.21 1.63 17.39
C PRO A 104 10.86 1.42 18.76
N PRO A 105 10.10 1.09 19.81
CA PRO A 105 10.65 0.87 21.15
C PRO A 105 11.64 -0.31 21.21
N GLN A 106 11.61 -1.18 20.21
CA GLN A 106 12.50 -2.32 20.05
C GLN A 106 13.92 -1.98 19.58
N GLY A 107 14.17 -0.76 19.11
CA GLY A 107 15.47 -0.31 18.61
C GLY A 107 15.52 -0.08 17.11
#